data_AF-A0AAU2JHB5-F1
#
_entry.id   AF-A0AAU2JHB5-F1
#
_cell.length_a   1.000
_cell.length_b   1.000
_cell.length_c   1.000
_cell.angle_alpha   90.00
_cell.angle_beta   90.00
_cell.angle_gamma   90.00
#
_symmetry.space_group_name_H-M   'P 1'
#
loop_
_entity.id
_entity.type
_entity.pdbx_description
1 polymer ?
#
loop_
_entity_poly.entity_id
_entity_poly.type
_entity_poly.pdbx_seq_one_letter_code
_entity_poly.pdbx_strand_id
1 'polypeptide(L)' 'MDPDDAVKALEGVAHLVSKLSSDQRNELIGPLGTMAEAESDPARRQFLEGLSEGFGILDDAV' A
#
# COMPACT_ATOMS: atom_id res chain seq x y z
N MET A 1 17.84 -5.34 9.31
CA MET A 1 17.00 -5.98 8.28
C MET A 1 17.81 -5.92 6.99
N ASP A 2 18.03 -7.04 6.33
CA ASP A 2 18.68 -7.05 5.01
C ASP A 2 17.74 -6.38 4.01
N PRO A 3 18.22 -5.46 3.14
CA PRO A 3 17.42 -4.92 2.05
C PRO A 3 16.70 -6.00 1.23
N ASP A 4 17.31 -7.16 1.00
CA ASP A 4 16.70 -8.27 0.26
C ASP A 4 15.52 -8.90 1.01
N ASP A 5 15.59 -8.95 2.34
CA ASP A 5 14.49 -9.44 3.19
C ASP A 5 13.31 -8.46 3.19
N ALA A 6 13.59 -7.15 3.12
CA ALA A 6 12.57 -6.11 3.02
C ALA A 6 11.85 -6.15 1.66
N VAL A 7 12.59 -6.37 0.57
CA VAL A 7 12.03 -6.54 -0.77
C VAL A 7 11.11 -7.76 -0.83
N LYS A 8 11.56 -8.93 -0.34
CA LYS A 8 10.73 -10.14 -0.30
C LYS A 8 9.46 -9.98 0.55
N ALA A 9 9.55 -9.25 1.66
CA ALA A 9 8.38 -8.95 2.49
C ALA A 9 7.36 -8.10 1.72
N LEU A 10 7.81 -7.08 0.99
CA LEU A 10 6.95 -6.24 0.15
C LEU A 10 6.34 -7.02 -1.03
N GLU A 11 7.10 -7.90 -1.67
CA GLU A 11 6.58 -8.81 -2.71
C GLU A 11 5.50 -9.74 -2.16
N GLY A 12 5.70 -10.26 -0.95
CA GLY A 12 4.70 -11.08 -0.25
C GLY A 12 3.41 -10.31 0.05
N VAL A 13 3.54 -9.06 0.52
CA VAL A 13 2.39 -8.18 0.74
C VAL A 13 1.68 -7.88 -0.58
N ALA A 14 2.40 -7.60 -1.66
CA ALA A 14 1.83 -7.35 -2.97
C ALA A 14 1.03 -8.54 -3.49
N HIS A 15 1.58 -9.74 -3.31
CA HIS A 15 0.91 -10.99 -3.67
C HIS A 15 -0.34 -11.28 -2.84
N LEU A 16 -0.39 -10.85 -1.59
CA LEU A 16 -1.59 -10.99 -0.75
C LEU A 16 -2.67 -9.98 -1.14
N VAL A 17 -2.28 -8.73 -1.40
CA VAL A 17 -3.17 -7.66 -1.85
C VAL A 17 -3.80 -8.00 -3.21
N SER A 18 -3.06 -8.62 -4.13
CA SER A 18 -3.60 -9.03 -5.43
C SER A 18 -4.70 -10.10 -5.33
N LYS A 19 -4.77 -10.85 -4.22
CA LYS A 19 -5.83 -11.83 -3.96
C LYS A 19 -7.09 -11.24 -3.35
N LEU A 20 -7.05 -9.99 -2.90
CA LEU A 20 -8.23 -9.28 -2.38
C LEU A 20 -9.19 -8.94 -3.53
N SER A 21 -10.49 -8.95 -3.25
CA SER A 21 -11.50 -8.40 -4.17
C SER A 21 -11.35 -6.89 -4.31
N SER A 22 -11.91 -6.29 -5.36
CA SER A 22 -11.88 -4.83 -5.53
C SER A 22 -12.50 -4.09 -4.33
N ASP A 23 -13.56 -4.62 -3.73
CA ASP A 23 -14.16 -4.04 -2.52
C ASP A 23 -13.20 -4.07 -1.32
N GLN A 24 -12.50 -5.19 -1.11
CA GLN A 24 -11.51 -5.32 -0.04
C GLN A 24 -10.27 -4.44 -0.27
N ARG A 25 -9.88 -4.27 -1.54
CA ARG A 25 -8.82 -3.33 -1.93
C ARG A 25 -9.23 -1.89 -1.64
N ASN A 26 -10.48 -1.52 -1.95
CA ASN A 26 -11.02 -0.20 -1.65
C ASN A 26 -11.13 0.05 -0.14
N GLU A 27 -11.52 -0.96 0.65
CA GLU A 27 -11.52 -0.87 2.11
C GLU A 27 -10.11 -0.66 2.69
N LEU A 28 -9.06 -1.18 2.04
CA LEU A 28 -7.67 -1.01 2.46
C LEU A 28 -7.15 0.42 2.24
N ILE A 29 -7.71 1.18 1.28
CA ILE A 29 -7.30 2.56 0.97
C ILE A 29 -7.58 3.50 2.16
N GLY A 30 -8.72 3.33 2.84
CA GLY A 30 -9.11 4.18 3.98
C GLY A 30 -8.08 4.18 5.11
N PRO A 31 -7.72 3.01 5.67
CA PRO A 31 -6.67 2.89 6.68
C PRO A 31 -5.32 3.48 6.25
N LEU A 32 -4.92 3.31 4.98
CA LEU A 32 -3.66 3.89 4.47
C LEU A 32 -3.68 5.42 4.49
N GLY A 33 -4.82 6.03 4.12
CA GLY A 33 -5.01 7.47 4.24
C GLY A 33 -4.94 7.96 5.68
N THR A 34 -5.61 7.29 6.62
CA THR A 34 -5.53 7.62 8.05
C THR A 34 -4.10 7.50 8.60
N MET A 35 -3.36 6.48 8.17
CA MET A 35 -1.95 6.32 8.55
C MET A 35 -1.06 7.43 8.00
N ALA A 36 -1.28 7.86 6.75
CA ALA A 36 -0.54 8.96 6.14
C ALA A 36 -0.79 10.29 6.88
N GLU A 37 -2.05 10.58 7.23
CA GLU A 37 -2.42 11.78 7.99
C GLU A 37 -1.76 11.84 9.38
N ALA A 38 -1.66 10.68 10.03
CA ALA A 38 -1.01 10.56 11.34
C ALA A 38 0.53 10.52 11.27
N GLU A 39 1.11 10.30 10.09
CA GLU A 39 2.55 10.13 9.93
C GLU A 39 3.29 11.47 10.02
N SER A 40 4.34 11.52 10.85
CA SER A 40 5.13 12.73 11.09
C SER A 40 6.34 12.85 10.17
N ASP A 41 6.86 11.71 9.69
CA ASP A 41 7.96 11.67 8.73
C ASP A 41 7.44 11.92 7.30
N PRO A 42 7.87 13.01 6.63
CA PRO A 42 7.42 13.35 5.29
C PRO A 42 7.68 12.25 4.25
N ALA A 43 8.80 11.52 4.37
CA ALA A 43 9.15 10.47 3.41
C ALA A 43 8.21 9.25 3.57
N ARG A 44 7.90 8.88 4.81
CA ARG A 44 6.97 7.78 5.09
C ARG A 44 5.54 8.15 4.76
N ARG A 45 5.13 9.41 4.95
CA ARG A 45 3.83 9.91 4.52
C ARG A 45 3.66 9.80 3.00
N GLN A 46 4.63 10.30 2.24
CA GLN A 46 4.61 10.23 0.77
C GLN A 46 4.56 8.78 0.27
N PHE A 47 5.28 7.88 0.93
CA PHE A 47 5.21 6.45 0.63
C PHE A 47 3.80 5.87 0.87
N LEU A 48 3.15 6.21 1.99
CA LEU A 48 1.79 5.74 2.30
C LEU A 48 0.75 6.30 1.32
N GLU A 49 0.88 7.55 0.90
CA GLU A 49 0.00 8.19 -0.08
C GLU A 49 0.12 7.54 -1.46
N GLY A 50 1.34 7.21 -1.90
CA GLY A 50 1.59 6.53 -3.18
C GLY A 50 1.45 5.01 -3.13
N LEU A 51 1.25 4.42 -1.96
CA LEU A 51 1.21 2.97 -1.77
C LEU A 51 0.08 2.32 -2.57
N SER A 52 -1.12 2.91 -2.50
CA SER A 52 -2.30 2.38 -3.18
C SER A 52 -2.12 2.33 -4.71
N GLU A 53 -1.44 3.32 -5.27
CA GLU A 53 -1.14 3.40 -6.70
C GLU A 53 0.00 2.42 -7.08
N GLY A 54 1.07 2.37 -6.29
CA GLY A 54 2.21 1.48 -6.52
C GLY A 54 1.91 -0.02 -6.42
N PHE A 55 0.85 -0.40 -5.70
CA PHE A 55 0.38 -1.78 -5.60
C PHE A 55 -0.75 -2.12 -6.60
N GLY A 56 -1.18 -1.18 -7.45
CA GLY A 56 -2.32 -1.37 -8.35
C GLY A 56 -3.64 -1.65 -7.62
N ILE A 57 -3.79 -1.08 -6.42
CA ILE A 57 -5.00 -1.19 -5.59
C ILE A 57 -6.10 -0.28 -6.16
N LEU A 58 -5.71 0.84 -6.77
CA LEU A 58 -6.59 1.65 -7.60
C LEU A 58 -6.80 0.90 -8.93
N ASP A 59 -8.00 0.34 -9.13
CA ASP A 59 -8.44 0.01 -10.48
C ASP A 59 -8.46 1.33 -11.28
N ASP A 60 -7.84 1.35 -12.46
CA ASP A 60 -8.02 2.42 -13.43
C ASP A 60 -9.54 2.56 -13.64
N ALA A 61 -10.10 3.65 -13.14
CA ALA A 61 -11.48 4.02 -13.44
C ALA A 61 -11.54 4.31 -14.95
N VAL A 62 -12.00 3.32 -15.71
CA VAL A 62 -12.38 3.44 -17.13
C VAL A 62 -13.63 4.31 -17.26
#